data_AF-A0A2N9MRQ6-F1
#
_entry.id   AF-A0A2N9MRQ6-F1
#
_cell.length_a   1.000
_cell.length_b   1.000
_cell.length_c   1.000
_cell.angle_alpha   90.00
_cell.angle_beta   90.00
_cell.angle_gamma   90.00
#
_symmetry.space_group_name_H-M   'P 1'
#
loop_
_entity.id
_entity.type
_entity.pdbx_description
1 polymer ?
#
loop_
_entity_poly.entity_id
_entity_poly.type
_entity_poly.pdbx_seq_one_letter_code
_entity_poly.pdbx_strand_id
1 'polypeptide(L)'
;MICRAAVGLQDEARLKKADTPALVVTSPPYAGVHVLYHRWQVEGRRETPAPYWLAALSDGHGASHYTFGSRTKFGLDSYFKNIEMAFASVRQVVGPDTLVAQLVAFSDAASQLPSLLIRHAERRVSRNPRHDCLG
;
A
#
# COMPACT_ATOMS: atom_id res chain seq x y z
N MET A 1 2.31 6.24 16.95
CA MET A 1 2.72 6.03 15.55
C MET A 1 3.35 4.65 15.40
N ILE A 2 2.96 3.89 14.37
CA ILE A 2 3.53 2.59 14.00
C ILE A 2 4.13 2.79 12.61
N CYS A 3 5.44 2.61 12.44
CA CYS A 3 6.16 2.93 11.20
C CYS A 3 6.68 1.65 10.54
N ARG A 4 5.81 0.96 9.79
CA ARG A 4 6.14 -0.29 9.10
C ARG A 4 5.23 -0.48 7.88
N ALA A 5 5.52 -1.53 7.10
CA ALA A 5 4.66 -1.97 6.02
C ALA A 5 3.28 -2.44 6.52
N ALA A 6 2.25 -2.23 5.72
CA ALA A 6 0.87 -2.68 5.99
C ALA A 6 0.70 -4.20 5.89
N VAL A 7 1.59 -4.91 5.20
CA VAL A 7 1.58 -6.37 5.17
C VAL A 7 1.95 -6.89 6.57
N GLY A 8 1.11 -7.78 7.11
CA GLY A 8 1.26 -8.33 8.46
C GLY A 8 0.74 -7.41 9.57
N LEU A 9 -0.10 -6.42 9.23
CA LEU A 9 -0.63 -5.46 10.21
C LEU A 9 -1.42 -6.14 11.34
N GLN A 10 -2.13 -7.23 11.02
CA GLN A 10 -2.93 -8.00 11.97
C GLN A 10 -2.12 -8.61 13.12
N ASP A 11 -0.81 -8.76 12.94
CA ASP A 11 0.09 -9.35 13.94
C ASP A 11 0.69 -8.31 14.89
N GLU A 12 0.46 -7.03 14.63
CA GLU A 12 0.99 -5.92 15.42
C GLU A 12 0.38 -5.89 16.83
N ALA A 13 1.22 -6.08 17.84
CA ALA A 13 0.78 -6.17 19.24
C ALA A 13 0.01 -4.92 19.70
N ARG A 14 0.36 -3.74 19.17
CA ARG A 14 -0.31 -2.49 19.47
C ARG A 14 -1.72 -2.40 18.89
N LEU A 15 -1.96 -3.03 17.74
CA LEU A 15 -3.28 -3.06 17.11
C LEU A 15 -4.18 -4.14 17.71
N LYS A 16 -3.61 -5.28 18.13
CA LYS A 16 -4.36 -6.31 18.87
C LYS A 16 -4.95 -5.82 20.19
N LYS A 17 -4.36 -4.75 20.77
CA LYS A 17 -4.82 -4.12 22.02
C LYS A 17 -5.65 -2.86 21.79
N ALA A 18 -5.79 -2.42 20.55
CA ALA A 18 -6.53 -1.22 20.20
C ALA A 18 -7.95 -1.58 19.78
N ASP A 19 -8.87 -0.64 19.91
CA ASP A 19 -10.21 -0.77 19.35
C ASP A 19 -10.16 -0.80 17.82
N THR A 20 -11.21 -1.37 17.23
CA THR A 20 -11.40 -1.37 15.79
C THR A 20 -11.39 0.06 15.24
N PRO A 21 -10.59 0.35 14.20
CA PRO A 21 -10.50 1.71 13.65
C PRO A 21 -11.82 2.13 13.01
N ALA A 22 -12.27 3.35 13.27
CA ALA A 22 -13.40 3.94 12.57
C ALA A 22 -13.05 4.34 11.11
N LEU A 23 -11.76 4.63 10.85
CA LEU A 23 -11.28 5.10 9.55
C LEU A 23 -9.90 4.51 9.23
N VAL A 24 -9.73 4.03 8.00
CA VAL A 24 -8.44 3.68 7.42
C VAL A 24 -8.23 4.54 6.16
N VAL A 25 -7.14 5.29 6.11
CA VAL A 25 -6.74 6.06 4.94
C VAL A 25 -5.46 5.47 4.36
N THR A 26 -5.45 5.22 3.05
CA THR A 26 -4.29 4.63 2.36
C THR A 26 -3.97 5.41 1.08
N SER A 27 -2.68 5.54 0.78
CA SER A 27 -2.15 6.11 -0.46
C SER A 27 -0.94 5.29 -0.95
N PRO A 28 -1.14 4.00 -1.28
CA PRO A 28 -0.04 3.16 -1.75
C PRO A 28 0.59 3.76 -3.02
N PRO A 29 1.87 3.46 -3.32
CA PRO A 29 2.55 3.97 -4.51
C PRO A 29 1.76 3.67 -5.77
N TYR A 30 1.63 4.62 -6.68
CA TYR A 30 0.66 4.51 -7.77
C TYR A 30 1.13 3.59 -8.92
N ALA A 31 0.17 2.88 -9.52
CA ALA A 31 0.44 1.89 -10.56
C ALA A 31 1.15 2.53 -11.77
N GLY A 32 2.38 2.08 -12.06
CA GLY A 32 3.16 2.60 -13.18
C GLY A 32 3.62 4.05 -13.04
N VAL A 33 3.30 4.74 -11.95
CA VAL A 33 3.79 6.10 -11.66
C VAL A 33 5.02 5.99 -10.78
N HIS A 34 6.15 6.43 -11.32
CA HIS A 34 7.41 6.39 -10.63
C HIS A 34 7.60 7.67 -9.81
N VAL A 35 7.20 7.65 -8.53
CA VAL A 35 7.51 8.74 -7.61
C VAL A 35 8.71 8.35 -6.77
N LEU A 36 9.86 8.93 -7.11
CA LEU A 36 11.12 8.70 -6.41
C LEU A 36 11.22 9.56 -5.16
N TYR A 37 10.41 9.25 -4.14
CA TYR A 37 10.43 9.99 -2.86
C TYR A 37 11.82 10.02 -2.18
N HIS A 38 12.69 9.07 -2.51
CA HIS A 38 14.02 8.95 -1.94
C HIS A 38 15.12 9.68 -2.75
N ARG A 39 14.82 10.21 -3.94
CA ARG A 39 15.80 10.94 -4.77
C ARG A 39 15.36 12.38 -4.97
N TRP A 40 16.33 13.28 -5.03
CA TRP A 40 16.07 14.63 -5.52
C TRP A 40 16.29 14.68 -7.03
N GLN A 41 15.45 15.45 -7.72
CA GLN A 41 15.66 15.80 -9.12
C GLN A 41 16.44 17.12 -9.19
N VAL A 42 17.60 17.06 -9.83
CA VAL A 42 18.44 18.21 -10.18
C VAL A 42 18.26 18.46 -11.67
N GLU A 43 18.04 19.73 -12.03
CA GLU A 43 17.82 20.14 -13.44
C GLU A 43 16.67 19.36 -14.13
N GLY A 44 15.69 18.89 -13.35
CA GLY A 44 14.48 18.22 -13.82
C GLY A 44 14.66 16.82 -14.43
N ARG A 45 15.90 16.31 -14.56
CA ARG A 45 16.16 15.00 -15.19
C ARG A 45 17.19 14.15 -14.47
N ARG A 46 18.07 14.74 -13.66
CA ARG A 46 19.13 13.99 -12.97
C ARG A 46 18.67 13.65 -11.57
N GLU A 47 18.79 12.38 -11.19
CA GLU A 47 18.46 11.91 -9.85
C GLU A 47 19.73 11.92 -8.99
N THR A 48 19.62 12.41 -7.76
CA THR A 48 20.74 12.43 -6.80
C THR A 48 20.38 11.81 -5.45
N PRO A 49 21.29 11.03 -4.83
CA PRO A 49 21.21 10.63 -3.42
C PRO A 49 21.50 11.75 -2.41
N ALA A 50 21.66 13.01 -2.84
CA ALA A 50 22.01 14.13 -1.96
C ALA A 50 21.28 14.17 -0.60
N PRO A 51 19.97 13.82 -0.47
CA PRO A 51 19.32 13.73 0.84
C PRO A 51 20.03 12.81 1.84
N TYR A 52 20.47 11.63 1.38
CA TYR A 52 21.15 10.64 2.20
C TYR A 52 22.57 11.10 2.56
N TRP A 53 23.27 11.74 1.64
CA TRP A 53 24.59 12.32 1.91
C TRP A 53 24.54 13.41 2.98
N LEU A 54 23.58 14.34 2.86
CA LEU A 54 23.39 15.42 3.83
C LEU A 54 23.01 14.89 5.22
N ALA A 55 22.29 13.76 5.28
CA ALA A 55 21.89 13.11 6.52
C ALA A 55 22.92 12.11 7.07
N ALA A 56 24.08 11.92 6.39
CA ALA A 56 25.06 10.88 6.71
C ALA A 56 24.45 9.45 6.81
N LEU A 57 23.47 9.17 5.95
CA LEU A 57 22.79 7.88 5.87
C LEU A 57 23.26 7.08 4.64
N SER A 58 23.20 5.76 4.72
CA SER A 58 23.41 4.89 3.56
C SER A 58 22.35 5.17 2.49
N ASP A 59 22.76 5.16 1.21
CA ASP A 59 21.82 5.29 0.08
C ASP A 59 20.71 4.24 0.25
N GLY A 60 19.45 4.66 0.17
CA GLY A 60 18.29 3.86 0.55
C GLY A 60 18.09 2.56 -0.25
N HIS A 61 16.91 1.96 -0.16
CA HIS A 61 16.60 0.75 -0.95
C HIS A 61 16.45 1.08 -2.46
N GLY A 62 16.47 0.05 -3.32
CA GLY A 62 16.22 0.25 -4.76
C GLY A 62 14.83 0.84 -5.03
N ALA A 63 14.63 1.53 -6.17
CA ALA A 63 13.40 2.26 -6.48
C ALA A 63 12.11 1.42 -6.36
N SER A 64 12.17 0.13 -6.71
CA SER A 64 11.06 -0.82 -6.58
C SER A 64 10.56 -1.01 -5.14
N HIS A 65 11.42 -0.81 -4.13
CA HIS A 65 11.03 -0.81 -2.72
C HIS A 65 10.06 0.33 -2.40
N TYR A 66 10.22 1.48 -3.07
CA TYR A 66 9.44 2.69 -2.82
C TYR A 66 8.23 2.85 -3.75
N THR A 67 8.21 2.15 -4.89
CA THR A 67 7.15 2.28 -5.91
C THR A 67 6.23 1.07 -6.02
N PHE A 68 6.32 0.09 -5.11
CA PHE A 68 5.56 -1.18 -5.16
C PHE A 68 5.77 -2.00 -6.45
N GLY A 69 6.72 -1.62 -7.30
CA GLY A 69 7.00 -2.23 -8.60
C GLY A 69 7.72 -1.26 -9.54
N SER A 70 8.48 -1.77 -10.51
CA SER A 70 9.15 -0.98 -11.56
C SER A 70 8.21 -0.52 -12.67
N ARG A 71 8.69 0.29 -13.63
CA ARG A 71 7.93 0.77 -14.81
C ARG A 71 7.59 -0.32 -15.85
N THR A 72 7.95 -1.58 -15.58
CA THR A 72 7.81 -2.70 -16.50
C THR A 72 6.48 -3.43 -16.29
N LYS A 73 6.06 -4.24 -17.26
CA LYS A 73 4.86 -5.11 -17.11
C LYS A 73 4.94 -5.98 -15.85
N PHE A 74 6.12 -6.53 -15.55
CA PHE A 74 6.40 -7.24 -14.28
C PHE A 74 6.24 -6.38 -13.03
N GLY A 75 6.55 -5.08 -13.11
CA GLY A 75 6.35 -4.13 -12.03
C GLY A 75 4.88 -3.82 -11.77
N LEU A 76 4.04 -3.83 -12.82
CA LEU A 76 2.59 -3.69 -12.66
C LEU A 76 1.96 -4.90 -11.96
N ASP A 77 2.38 -6.11 -12.32
CA ASP A 77 1.93 -7.33 -11.63
C ASP A 77 2.38 -7.34 -10.17
N SER A 78 3.62 -6.91 -9.91
CA SER A 78 4.14 -6.75 -8.55
C SER A 78 3.34 -5.73 -7.74
N TYR A 79 2.97 -4.61 -8.35
CA TYR A 79 2.12 -3.59 -7.72
C TYR A 79 0.78 -4.20 -7.27
N PHE A 80 0.08 -4.89 -8.16
CA PHE A 80 -1.21 -5.49 -7.82
C PHE A 80 -1.08 -6.62 -6.81
N LYS A 81 -0.03 -7.43 -6.87
CA LYS A 81 0.26 -8.43 -5.84
C LYS A 81 0.47 -7.77 -4.47
N ASN A 82 1.26 -6.70 -4.42
CA ASN A 82 1.56 -5.99 -3.18
C ASN A 82 0.32 -5.29 -2.59
N ILE A 83 -0.51 -4.68 -3.43
CA ILE A 83 -1.74 -4.04 -2.97
C ILE A 83 -2.75 -5.07 -2.44
N GLU A 84 -2.86 -6.23 -3.09
CA GLU A 84 -3.69 -7.33 -2.60
C GLU A 84 -3.22 -7.84 -1.23
N MET A 85 -1.90 -8.03 -1.05
CA MET A 85 -1.34 -8.46 0.24
C MET A 85 -1.59 -7.42 1.34
N ALA A 86 -1.39 -6.13 1.03
CA ALA A 86 -1.62 -5.05 1.98
C ALA A 86 -3.09 -4.99 2.41
N PHE A 87 -4.03 -5.02 1.46
CA PHE A 87 -5.46 -4.97 1.76
C PHE A 87 -5.98 -6.26 2.40
N ALA A 88 -5.35 -7.41 2.14
CA ALA A 88 -5.63 -8.64 2.88
C ALA A 88 -5.33 -8.47 4.38
N SER A 89 -4.22 -7.82 4.73
CA SER A 89 -3.89 -7.49 6.11
C SER A 89 -4.80 -6.41 6.71
N VAL A 90 -5.12 -5.35 5.97
CA VAL A 90 -6.06 -4.30 6.44
C VAL A 90 -7.42 -4.91 6.75
N ARG A 91 -7.92 -5.83 5.91
CA ARG A 91 -9.22 -6.49 6.12
C ARG A 91 -9.32 -7.22 7.48
N GLN A 92 -8.22 -7.72 8.00
CA GLN A 92 -8.20 -8.45 9.28
C GLN A 92 -8.31 -7.54 10.51
N VAL A 93 -8.16 -6.23 10.34
CA VAL A 93 -8.17 -5.27 11.46
C VAL A 93 -9.29 -4.24 11.35
N VAL A 94 -10.15 -4.32 10.34
CA VAL A 94 -11.30 -3.41 10.15
C VAL A 94 -12.62 -4.11 10.51
N GLY A 95 -13.57 -3.34 11.01
CA GLY A 95 -14.91 -3.80 11.35
C GLY A 95 -15.96 -3.44 10.30
N PRO A 96 -17.22 -3.84 10.51
CA PRO A 96 -18.34 -3.54 9.63
C PRO A 96 -18.55 -2.03 9.39
N ASP A 97 -18.29 -1.21 10.42
CA ASP A 97 -18.50 0.23 10.41
C ASP A 97 -17.22 1.03 10.08
N THR A 98 -16.12 0.34 9.78
CA THR A 98 -14.87 1.01 9.40
C THR A 98 -14.97 1.57 7.98
N LEU A 99 -14.76 2.87 7.83
CA LEU A 99 -14.59 3.49 6.53
C LEU A 99 -13.16 3.26 6.02
N VAL A 100 -13.02 2.73 4.79
CA VAL A 100 -11.71 2.57 4.13
C VAL A 100 -11.65 3.48 2.91
N ALA A 101 -10.78 4.48 2.97
CA ALA A 101 -10.51 5.40 1.87
C ALA A 101 -9.14 5.10 1.24
N GLN A 102 -9.13 4.90 -0.07
CA GLN A 102 -7.90 4.64 -0.83
C GLN A 102 -7.71 5.71 -1.90
N LEU A 103 -6.62 6.45 -1.77
CA LEU A 103 -6.15 7.34 -2.83
C LEU A 103 -5.38 6.51 -3.86
N VAL A 104 -5.79 6.60 -5.12
CA VAL A 104 -5.18 5.87 -6.24
C VAL A 104 -4.87 6.82 -7.38
N ALA A 105 -3.82 6.51 -8.13
CA ALA A 105 -3.54 7.11 -9.41
C ALA A 105 -3.01 6.04 -10.35
N PHE A 106 -3.18 6.29 -11.65
CA PHE A 106 -2.91 5.33 -12.71
C PHE A 106 -2.21 6.05 -13.85
N SER A 107 -1.17 5.43 -14.40
CA SER A 107 -0.59 5.88 -15.67
C SER A 107 -1.52 5.62 -16.85
N ASP A 108 -2.37 4.59 -16.75
CA ASP A 108 -3.42 4.25 -17.70
C ASP A 108 -4.69 3.88 -16.93
N ALA A 109 -5.52 4.87 -16.64
CA ALA A 109 -6.74 4.69 -15.86
C ALA A 109 -7.74 3.74 -16.53
N ALA A 110 -7.78 3.69 -17.87
CA ALA A 110 -8.77 2.90 -18.61
C ALA A 110 -8.59 1.38 -18.37
N SER A 111 -7.34 0.91 -18.29
CA SER A 111 -7.05 -0.51 -18.04
C SER A 111 -6.82 -0.82 -16.55
N GLN A 112 -6.19 0.09 -15.81
CA GLN A 112 -5.72 -0.19 -14.45
C GLN A 112 -6.81 -0.04 -13.39
N LEU A 113 -7.75 0.92 -13.55
CA LEU A 113 -8.85 1.10 -12.60
C LEU A 113 -9.79 -0.12 -12.57
N PRO A 114 -10.29 -0.64 -13.72
CA PRO A 114 -11.10 -1.86 -13.70
C PRO A 114 -10.36 -3.04 -13.07
N SER A 115 -9.08 -3.21 -13.39
CA SER A 115 -8.24 -4.26 -12.82
C SER A 115 -8.12 -4.18 -11.30
N LEU A 116 -7.99 -2.96 -10.75
CA LEU A 116 -7.96 -2.74 -9.32
C LEU A 116 -9.31 -3.08 -8.67
N LEU A 117 -10.41 -2.59 -9.24
CA LEU A 117 -11.76 -2.80 -8.71
C LEU A 117 -12.15 -4.28 -8.67
N ILE A 118 -11.81 -5.05 -9.72
CA ILE A 118 -12.07 -6.50 -9.78
C ILE A 118 -11.37 -7.21 -8.62
N ARG A 119 -10.08 -6.96 -8.41
CA ARG A 119 -9.29 -7.57 -7.33
C ARG A 119 -9.80 -7.22 -5.94
N HIS A 120 -10.33 -6.00 -5.75
CA HIS A 120 -10.99 -5.63 -4.49
C HIS A 120 -12.38 -6.27 -4.35
N ALA A 121 -13.12 -6.47 -5.43
CA ALA A 121 -14.47 -7.05 -5.43
C ALA A 121 -14.48 -8.58 -5.24
N GLU A 122 -13.56 -9.31 -5.89
CA GLU A 122 -13.46 -10.77 -5.85
C GLU A 122 -13.32 -11.32 -4.42
N ARG A 123 -12.77 -10.52 -3.50
CA ARG A 123 -12.62 -10.94 -2.10
C ARG A 123 -13.83 -10.64 -1.22
N ARG A 124 -14.95 -10.09 -1.72
CA ARG A 124 -16.19 -9.94 -0.91
C ARG A 124 -16.80 -11.28 -0.49
N VAL A 125 -16.43 -12.40 -1.11
CA VAL A 125 -17.14 -13.70 -0.97
C VAL A 125 -16.70 -14.58 0.21
N SER A 126 -15.60 -14.28 0.91
CA SER A 126 -15.22 -15.00 2.13
C SER A 126 -15.46 -14.16 3.39
N ARG A 127 -16.67 -14.24 3.95
CA ARG A 127 -16.89 -13.96 5.38
C ARG A 127 -17.02 -15.30 6.09
N ASN A 128 -16.05 -15.57 6.97
CA ASN A 128 -16.09 -16.65 7.94
C ASN A 128 -17.08 -16.27 9.05
N PRO A 129 -18.15 -17.05 9.31
CA PRO A 129 -19.10 -16.77 10.39
C PRO A 129 -18.45 -17.14 11.73
N ARG A 130 -17.70 -16.21 12.33
CA ARG A 130 -17.16 -16.38 13.68
C ARG A 130 -17.34 -15.17 14.60
N HIS A 131 -18.39 -14.38 14.39
CA HIS A 131 -18.76 -13.34 15.37
C HIS A 131 -20.27 -13.18 15.60
N ASP A 132 -21.09 -14.17 15.25
CA ASP A 132 -22.50 -14.25 15.68
C ASP A 132 -22.64 -15.33 16.76
N CYS A 133 -22.01 -15.09 17.91
CA CYS A 133 -22.26 -15.81 19.17
C CYS A 133 -21.64 -14.93 20.26
N LEU A 134 -22.42 -13.98 20.78
CA LEU A 134 -22.39 -13.39 22.13
C LEU A 134 -23.23 -12.12 22.10
N GLY A 135 -24.45 -12.19 22.64
CA GLY A 135 -25.39 -11.07 22.79
C GLY A 135 -26.82 -11.51 22.58
#